data_AF-R4FAU5-F1
#
_entry.id   AF-R4FAU5-F1
#
_cell.length_a   1.000
_cell.length_b   1.000
_cell.length_c   1.000
_cell.angle_alpha   90.00
_cell.angle_beta   90.00
_cell.angle_gamma   90.00
#
_symmetry.space_group_name_H-M   'P 1'
#
loop_
_entity.id
_entity.type
_entity.pdbx_description
1 polymer ?
#
loop_
_entity_poly.entity_id
_entity_poly.type
_entity_poly.pdbx_seq_one_letter_code
_entity_poly.pdbx_strand_id
1 'polypeptide(L)'
;MGSFLFPSGNYIYVGSAKRNIQSRIRRHMQLEKRKRWHIDYIRPYGEITHVQTYSSELSECERAQQLLQQYKGTWLVKKFGSSDCHCFSHLIYYK
;
A
#
# COMPACT_ATOMS: atom_id res chain seq x y z
N MET A 1 16.47 2.54 -3.56
CA MET A 1 15.42 3.58 -3.38
C MET A 1 16.02 4.73 -2.60
N GLY A 2 15.68 5.96 -2.96
CA GLY A 2 16.13 7.17 -2.27
C GLY A 2 15.20 7.60 -1.15
N SER A 3 15.34 8.85 -0.72
CA SER A 3 14.46 9.53 0.25
C SER A 3 13.26 10.16 -0.46
N PHE A 4 12.07 9.99 0.12
CA PHE A 4 10.82 10.60 -0.37
C PHE A 4 10.11 11.32 0.77
N LEU A 5 9.37 12.38 0.43
CA LEU A 5 8.57 13.12 1.39
C LEU A 5 7.16 12.50 1.48
N PHE A 6 6.72 12.26 2.71
CA PHE A 6 5.38 11.77 3.04
C PHE A 6 4.67 12.84 3.88
N PRO A 7 3.80 13.68 3.27
CA PRO A 7 3.00 14.64 4.01
C PRO A 7 2.12 13.96 5.06
N SER A 8 1.78 14.65 6.14
CA SER A 8 0.78 14.16 7.08
C SER A 8 -0.57 13.98 6.38
N GLY A 9 -1.23 12.85 6.60
CA GLY A 9 -2.55 12.54 6.06
C GLY A 9 -2.78 11.05 5.96
N ASN A 10 -3.76 10.65 5.15
CA ASN A 10 -4.19 9.27 5.04
C ASN A 10 -3.52 8.57 3.86
N TYR A 11 -3.18 7.30 4.08
CA TYR A 11 -2.47 6.48 3.10
C TYR A 11 -3.18 5.14 2.91
N ILE A 12 -3.39 4.77 1.65
CA ILE A 12 -3.91 3.45 1.28
C ILE A 12 -2.81 2.71 0.53
N TYR A 13 -2.36 1.60 1.10
CA TYR A 13 -1.45 0.68 0.44
C TYR A 13 -2.23 -0.50 -0.12
N VAL A 14 -2.12 -0.71 -1.43
CA VAL A 14 -2.74 -1.82 -2.14
C VAL A 14 -1.68 -2.88 -2.43
N GLY A 15 -2.00 -4.14 -2.15
CA GLY A 15 -1.08 -5.25 -2.32
C GLY A 15 -1.84 -6.56 -2.55
N SER A 16 -1.40 -7.38 -3.49
CA SER A 16 -1.98 -8.70 -3.72
C SER A 16 -1.53 -9.69 -2.67
N ALA A 17 -2.45 -10.48 -2.10
CA ALA A 17 -2.13 -11.55 -1.16
C ALA A 17 -2.56 -12.92 -1.72
N LYS A 18 -1.86 -13.39 -2.78
CA LYS A 18 -2.21 -14.62 -3.51
C LYS A 18 -2.22 -15.90 -2.65
N ARG A 19 -1.44 -15.95 -1.57
CA ARG A 19 -1.41 -17.05 -0.60
C ARG A 19 -1.27 -16.48 0.81
N ASN A 20 -1.97 -17.09 1.78
CA ASN A 20 -1.88 -16.78 3.22
C ASN A 20 -2.13 -15.29 3.57
N ILE A 21 -3.30 -14.77 3.20
CA ILE A 21 -3.69 -13.38 3.47
C ILE A 21 -3.53 -12.98 4.95
N GLN A 22 -3.91 -13.86 5.88
CA GLN A 22 -3.77 -13.63 7.32
C GLN A 22 -2.31 -13.47 7.76
N SER A 23 -1.38 -14.25 7.19
CA SER A 23 0.05 -14.11 7.49
C SER A 23 0.58 -12.78 6.98
N ARG A 24 0.12 -12.36 5.79
CA ARG A 24 0.51 -11.09 5.19
C ARG A 24 -0.02 -9.89 5.97
N ILE A 25 -1.28 -9.94 6.42
CA ILE A 25 -1.87 -8.92 7.29
C ILE A 25 -1.08 -8.84 8.60
N ARG A 26 -0.88 -9.96 9.31
CA ARG A 26 -0.08 -9.99 10.56
C ARG A 26 1.30 -9.38 10.36
N ARG A 27 1.96 -9.73 9.26
CA ARG A 27 3.26 -9.17 8.94
C ARG A 27 3.19 -7.66 8.71
N HIS A 28 2.18 -7.13 8.02
CA HIS A 28 2.02 -5.69 7.85
C HIS A 28 1.74 -4.97 9.17
N MET A 29 0.98 -5.59 10.09
CA MET A 29 0.69 -5.05 11.41
C MET A 29 1.94 -4.92 12.30
N GLN A 30 2.90 -5.84 12.20
CA GLN A 30 4.12 -5.81 12.99
C GLN A 30 4.95 -4.54 12.73
N LEU A 31 5.47 -3.93 13.80
CA LEU A 31 6.40 -2.79 13.71
C LEU A 31 7.85 -3.28 13.54
N GLU A 32 8.28 -4.16 14.45
CA GLU A 32 9.62 -4.73 14.45
C GLU A 32 9.69 -5.98 13.57
N LYS A 33 10.33 -5.85 12.42
CA LYS A 33 10.51 -6.93 11.44
C LYS A 33 11.62 -6.57 10.47
N ARG A 34 12.20 -7.59 9.84
CA ARG A 34 13.08 -7.39 8.69
C ARG A 34 12.29 -6.76 7.55
N LYS A 35 12.62 -5.54 7.16
CA LYS A 35 11.96 -4.79 6.09
C LYS A 35 12.14 -5.51 4.75
N ARG A 36 11.05 -5.90 4.10
CA ARG A 36 11.05 -6.58 2.80
C ARG A 36 10.18 -5.88 1.76
N TRP A 37 9.13 -5.18 2.19
CA TRP A 37 8.26 -4.41 1.31
C TRP A 37 8.35 -2.92 1.60
N HIS A 38 7.96 -2.11 0.61
CA HIS A 38 7.97 -0.65 0.75
C HIS A 38 7.10 -0.17 1.92
N ILE A 39 5.95 -0.81 2.17
CA ILE A 39 5.12 -0.50 3.34
C ILE A 39 5.86 -0.72 4.68
N ASP A 40 6.80 -1.66 4.76
CA ASP A 40 7.55 -1.91 6.00
C ASP A 40 8.44 -0.72 6.39
N TYR A 41 8.77 0.17 5.45
CA TYR A 41 9.56 1.39 5.71
C TYR A 41 8.71 2.53 6.25
N ILE A 42 7.44 2.65 5.81
CA ILE A 42 6.52 3.68 6.30
C ILE A 42 5.76 3.22 7.55
N ARG A 43 5.63 1.90 7.77
CA ARG A 43 4.83 1.33 8.85
C ARG A 43 5.16 1.92 10.24
N PRO A 44 6.43 2.15 10.63
CA PRO A 44 6.75 2.75 11.93
C PRO A 44 6.31 4.21 12.11
N TYR A 45 6.01 4.93 11.02
CA TYR A 45 5.71 6.37 11.03
C TYR A 45 4.22 6.69 10.92
N GLY A 46 3.36 5.68 10.98
CA GLY A 46 1.91 5.86 10.89
C GLY A 46 1.17 4.83 11.73
N GLU A 47 -0.15 4.89 11.68
CA GLU A 47 -1.04 3.93 12.34
C GLU A 47 -1.90 3.22 11.28
N ILE A 48 -2.14 1.92 11.46
CA ILE A 48 -3.08 1.20 10.60
C ILE A 48 -4.46 1.39 11.20
N THR A 49 -5.29 2.20 10.56
CA THR A 49 -6.67 2.44 11.00
C THR A 49 -7.63 1.37 10.48
N HIS A 50 -7.40 0.87 9.26
CA HIS A 50 -8.26 -0.11 8.60
C HIS A 50 -7.45 -1.12 7.78
N VAL A 51 -7.92 -2.36 7.75
CA VAL A 51 -7.45 -3.39 6.81
C VAL A 51 -8.66 -3.99 6.12
N GLN A 52 -8.70 -3.88 4.79
CA GLN A 52 -9.76 -4.45 3.98
C GLN A 52 -9.17 -5.49 3.01
N THR A 53 -9.82 -6.64 2.93
CA THR A 53 -9.48 -7.70 1.99
C THR A 53 -10.55 -7.78 0.91
N TYR A 54 -10.13 -8.07 -0.30
CA TYR A 54 -11.03 -8.18 -1.43
C TYR A 54 -10.89 -9.54 -2.10
N SER A 55 -11.99 -10.00 -2.71
CA SER A 55 -12.01 -11.11 -3.66
C SER A 55 -11.09 -10.84 -4.84
N SER A 56 -10.59 -11.90 -5.47
CA SER A 56 -9.69 -11.86 -6.63
C SER A 56 -10.37 -11.46 -7.95
N GLU A 57 -11.52 -10.80 -7.89
CA GLU A 57 -12.28 -10.34 -9.06
C GLU A 57 -11.59 -9.16 -9.78
N LEU A 58 -10.88 -8.33 -9.02
CA LEU A 58 -10.08 -7.23 -9.56
C LEU A 58 -8.59 -7.53 -9.34
N SER A 59 -7.78 -7.19 -10.33
CA SER A 59 -6.33 -7.17 -10.15
C SER A 59 -5.92 -6.10 -9.12
N GLU A 60 -4.73 -6.26 -8.55
CA GLU A 60 -4.14 -5.27 -7.63
C GLU A 60 -4.11 -3.86 -8.25
N CYS A 61 -3.78 -3.79 -9.54
CA CYS A 61 -3.70 -2.57 -10.33
C CYS A 61 -5.06 -1.88 -10.47
N GLU A 62 -6.09 -2.64 -10.85
CA GLU A 62 -7.46 -2.13 -11.00
C GLU A 62 -8.01 -1.65 -9.66
N ARG A 63 -7.77 -2.42 -8.59
CA ARG A 63 -8.16 -2.03 -7.24
C ARG A 63 -7.48 -0.73 -6.80
N ALA A 64 -6.18 -0.58 -7.09
CA ALA A 64 -5.44 0.63 -6.79
C ALA A 64 -5.99 1.85 -7.54
N GLN A 65 -6.35 1.69 -8.82
CA GLN A 65 -6.99 2.77 -9.58
C GLN A 65 -8.39 3.12 -9.07
N GLN A 66 -9.21 2.11 -8.75
CA GLN A 66 -10.55 2.32 -8.22
C GLN A 66 -10.51 3.13 -6.92
N LEU A 67 -9.63 2.74 -5.99
CA LEU A 67 -9.46 3.43 -4.71
C LEU A 67 -8.90 4.85 -4.90
N LEU A 68 -7.99 5.05 -5.86
CA LEU A 68 -7.49 6.38 -6.20
C LEU A 68 -8.64 7.31 -6.60
N GLN A 69 -9.51 6.85 -7.50
CA GLN A 69 -10.65 7.64 -7.96
C GLN A 69 -11.67 7.86 -6.85
N GLN A 70 -12.01 6.82 -6.10
CA GLN A 70 -13.00 6.86 -5.01
C GLN A 70 -12.61 7.87 -3.91
N TYR A 71 -11.34 7.88 -3.50
CA TYR A 71 -10.84 8.76 -2.45
C TYR A 71 -10.33 10.11 -2.98
N LYS A 72 -10.44 10.36 -4.29
CA LYS A 72 -9.82 11.51 -4.98
C LYS A 72 -8.35 11.68 -4.59
N GLY A 73 -7.66 10.54 -4.45
CA GLY A 73 -6.31 10.47 -3.97
C GLY A 73 -5.28 10.87 -5.03
N THR A 74 -4.03 10.93 -4.61
CA THR A 74 -2.88 11.23 -5.47
C THR A 74 -1.74 10.25 -5.21
N TRP A 75 -0.88 10.07 -6.21
CA TRP A 75 0.33 9.27 -6.08
C TRP A 75 1.52 10.14 -5.68
N LEU A 76 2.18 9.82 -4.57
CA LEU A 76 3.34 10.59 -4.11
C LEU A 76 4.68 9.98 -4.53
N VAL A 77 4.76 8.65 -4.57
CA VAL A 77 6.03 7.94 -4.79
C VAL A 77 5.93 7.01 -5.97
N LYS A 78 6.73 7.28 -7.00
CA LYS A 78 6.80 6.43 -8.19
C LYS A 78 7.35 5.03 -7.82
N LYS A 79 6.75 4.00 -8.40
CA LYS A 79 7.05 2.58 -8.24
C LYS A 79 6.92 2.05 -6.79
N PHE A 80 6.16 2.73 -5.93
CA PHE A 80 5.93 2.25 -4.56
C PHE A 80 4.95 1.08 -4.56
N GLY A 81 5.47 -0.13 -4.36
CA GLY A 81 4.66 -1.35 -4.30
C GLY A 81 4.21 -1.87 -5.66
N SER A 82 4.59 -1.19 -6.75
CA SER A 82 4.29 -1.51 -8.14
C SER A 82 5.55 -1.84 -8.95
N SER A 83 6.52 -2.52 -8.34
CA SER A 83 7.80 -2.82 -8.99
C SER A 83 7.66 -3.81 -10.14
N ASP A 84 6.70 -4.72 -10.04
CA ASP A 84 6.37 -5.79 -10.98
C ASP A 84 5.27 -5.42 -11.99
N CYS A 85 4.73 -4.19 -11.93
CA CYS A 85 3.69 -3.73 -12.86
C CYS A 85 3.97 -2.33 -13.42
N HIS A 86 3.18 -1.90 -14.40
CA HIS A 86 3.31 -0.59 -15.04
C HIS A 86 2.65 0.56 -14.24
N CYS A 87 2.03 0.27 -13.09
CA CYS A 87 1.38 1.29 -12.28
C CYS A 87 2.38 2.30 -11.71
N PHE A 88 1.97 3.57 -11.67
CA PHE A 88 2.79 4.62 -11.10
C PHE A 88 3.11 4.34 -9.62
N SER A 89 2.15 3.88 -8.83
CA SER A 89 2.32 3.52 -7.43
C SER A 89 1.12 2.67 -6.99
N HIS A 90 1.29 1.87 -5.94
CA HIS A 90 0.19 1.24 -5.19
C HIS A 90 0.01 1.85 -3.80
N LEU A 91 0.66 2.99 -3.53
CA LEU A 91 0.46 3.80 -2.34
C LEU A 91 -0.26 5.10 -2.70
N ILE A 92 -1.52 5.17 -2.32
CA ILE A 92 -2.42 6.32 -2.52
C ILE A 92 -2.32 7.23 -1.30
N TYR A 93 -2.18 8.52 -1.53
CA TYR A 93 -2.32 9.56 -0.51
C TYR A 93 -3.65 10.29 -0.70
N TYR A 94 -4.39 10.51 0.38
CA TYR A 94 -5.61 11.32 0.36
C TYR A 94 -5.76 12.12 1.65
N LYS A 95 -6.59 13.17 1.60
CA LYS A 95 -6.98 13.98 2.75
C LYS A 95 -8.44 13.72 3.08
#